data_AF-E9RXM8-F1
#
_entry.id   AF-E9RXM8-F1
#
_cell.length_a   1.000
_cell.length_b   1.000
_cell.length_c   1.000
_cell.angle_alpha   90.00
_cell.angle_beta   90.00
_cell.angle_gamma   90.00
#
_symmetry.space_group_name_H-M   'P 1'
#
loop_
_entity.id
_entity.type
_entity.pdbx_description
1 polymer ?
#
loop_
_entity_poly.entity_id
_entity_poly.type
_entity_poly.pdbx_seq_one_letter_code
_entity_poly.pdbx_strand_id
1 'polypeptide(L)'
;MGEIDYNDKLVLDSIGTGKTDGVFQLESAGMKNFMKELKPQSLEDIIAGISLYRPGPMDFIPQYIKGKNDKGSITYDCPQLEPILAPTYGCIVYQEQVMQIVRDLAGYTLGRSDLLRRAMSKKKADVMERERQSFVYGNIDEGVPGCLNNGIDEKTANKIYDEMIDFAKYAFNKCSTRSSLK
;
A
#
# COMPACT_ATOMS: atom_id res chain seq x y z
N MET A 1 20.23 24.17 12.69
CA MET A 1 19.02 23.84 11.90
C MET A 1 17.85 23.94 12.86
N GLY A 2 16.86 24.79 12.58
CA GLY A 2 15.69 24.91 13.45
C GLY A 2 14.84 23.64 13.39
N GLU A 3 14.16 23.32 14.50
CA GLU A 3 13.14 22.28 14.50
C GLU A 3 11.99 22.72 13.60
N ILE A 4 11.68 21.89 12.60
CA ILE A 4 10.53 22.09 11.70
C ILE A 4 9.39 21.26 12.27
N ASP A 5 8.25 21.89 12.50
CA ASP A 5 7.02 21.20 12.89
C ASP A 5 6.35 20.59 11.66
N TYR A 6 6.35 19.26 11.57
CA TYR A 6 5.71 18.51 10.47
C TYR A 6 4.18 18.50 10.57
N ASN A 7 3.62 18.95 11.69
CA ASN A 7 2.18 19.04 11.92
C ASN A 7 1.68 20.49 11.88
N ASP A 8 2.46 21.42 11.32
CA ASP A 8 2.03 22.81 11.15
C ASP A 8 0.72 22.85 10.33
N LYS A 9 -0.36 23.18 11.04
CA LYS A 9 -1.71 23.21 10.49
C LYS A 9 -1.84 24.22 9.36
N LEU A 10 -1.15 25.36 9.40
CA LEU A 10 -1.21 26.37 8.35
C LEU A 10 -0.60 25.85 7.04
N VAL A 11 0.49 25.09 7.15
CA VAL A 11 1.14 24.45 5.99
C VAL A 11 0.23 23.39 5.40
N LEU A 12 -0.32 22.50 6.23
CA LEU A 12 -1.20 21.42 5.79
C LEU A 12 -2.51 21.94 5.16
N ASP A 13 -3.14 22.93 5.80
CA ASP A 13 -4.35 23.59 5.28
C ASP A 13 -4.05 24.28 3.93
N SER A 14 -2.89 24.92 3.79
CA SER A 14 -2.45 25.57 2.55
C SER A 14 -2.30 24.56 1.41
N ILE A 15 -1.68 23.40 1.66
CA ILE A 15 -1.57 22.31 0.68
C ILE A 15 -2.97 21.82 0.27
N GLY A 16 -3.90 21.70 1.23
CA GLY A 16 -5.31 21.38 0.98
C GLY A 16 -6.08 22.39 0.12
N THR A 17 -5.55 23.60 -0.13
CA THR A 17 -6.13 24.53 -1.11
C THR A 17 -5.74 24.23 -2.55
N GLY A 18 -4.73 23.37 -2.77
CA GLY A 18 -4.14 23.08 -4.08
C GLY A 18 -3.37 24.25 -4.70
N LYS A 19 -3.05 25.31 -3.93
CA LYS A 19 -2.18 26.43 -4.34
C LYS A 19 -0.71 26.08 -4.12
N THR A 20 -0.28 24.96 -4.67
CA THR A 20 1.05 24.35 -4.44
C THR A 20 2.05 24.65 -5.56
N ASP A 21 1.95 25.84 -6.17
CA ASP A 21 2.94 26.31 -7.15
C ASP A 21 4.32 26.46 -6.49
N GLY A 22 5.35 25.85 -7.08
CA GLY A 22 6.70 25.80 -6.54
C GLY A 22 6.89 24.87 -5.34
N VAL A 23 5.88 24.07 -4.98
CA VAL A 23 5.99 23.03 -3.95
C VAL A 23 6.34 21.71 -4.61
N PHE A 24 7.57 21.25 -4.39
CA PHE A 24 8.11 20.02 -4.99
C PHE A 24 7.12 18.85 -4.94
N GLN A 25 7.00 18.12 -6.06
CA GLN A 25 6.06 17.00 -6.29
C GLN A 25 4.57 17.35 -6.34
N LEU A 26 4.14 18.53 -5.90
CA LEU A 26 2.73 18.93 -5.78
C LEU A 26 2.27 19.94 -6.85
N GLU A 27 3.08 20.19 -7.88
CA GLU A 27 2.86 21.29 -8.84
C GLU A 27 1.89 20.95 -9.99
N SER A 28 1.74 19.66 -10.32
CA SER A 28 0.90 19.27 -11.46
C SER A 28 -0.58 19.59 -11.21
N ALA A 29 -1.31 20.01 -12.24
CA ALA A 29 -2.72 20.37 -12.12
C ALA A 29 -3.58 19.24 -11.54
N GLY A 30 -3.29 18.00 -11.93
CA GLY A 30 -3.96 16.81 -11.40
C GLY A 30 -3.69 16.61 -9.91
N MET A 31 -2.41 16.67 -9.49
CA MET A 31 -2.03 16.56 -8.08
C MET A 31 -2.63 17.68 -7.23
N LYS A 32 -2.67 18.91 -7.74
CA LYS A 32 -3.32 20.05 -7.08
C LYS A 32 -4.79 19.79 -6.79
N ASN A 33 -5.53 19.26 -7.75
CA ASN A 33 -6.94 18.92 -7.57
C ASN A 33 -7.10 17.77 -6.59
N PHE A 34 -6.26 16.74 -6.68
CA PHE A 34 -6.28 15.65 -5.72
C PHE A 34 -5.96 16.09 -4.29
N MET A 35 -4.99 16.99 -4.07
CA MET A 35 -4.70 17.54 -2.74
C MET A 35 -5.88 18.34 -2.16
N LYS A 36 -6.70 18.99 -3.00
CA LYS A 36 -7.96 19.65 -2.56
C LYS A 36 -9.01 18.65 -2.09
N GLU A 37 -9.09 17.50 -2.74
CA GLU A 37 -10.01 16.42 -2.35
C GLU A 37 -9.50 15.70 -1.11
N LEU A 38 -8.20 15.40 -1.07
CA LEU A 38 -7.52 14.71 0.02
C LEU A 38 -7.53 15.52 1.32
N LYS A 39 -7.33 16.84 1.26
CA LYS A 39 -7.22 17.76 2.42
C LYS A 39 -6.29 17.21 3.50
N PRO A 40 -4.97 17.07 3.23
CA PRO A 40 -4.04 16.41 4.14
C PRO A 40 -4.08 17.04 5.54
N GLN A 41 -4.13 16.20 6.57
CA GLN A 41 -4.12 16.61 7.98
C GLN A 41 -2.84 16.18 8.71
N SER A 42 -1.95 15.45 8.02
CA SER A 42 -0.63 15.10 8.49
C SER A 42 0.35 14.95 7.31
N LEU A 43 1.64 14.82 7.61
CA LEU A 43 2.65 14.54 6.59
C LEU A 43 2.43 13.17 5.94
N GLU A 44 1.95 12.18 6.69
CA GLU A 44 1.65 10.84 6.19
C GLU A 44 0.57 10.85 5.10
N ASP A 45 -0.45 11.72 5.22
CA ASP A 45 -1.45 11.89 4.17
C ASP A 45 -0.81 12.40 2.87
N ILE A 46 0.16 13.32 2.96
CA ILE A 46 0.87 13.85 1.78
C ILE A 46 1.70 12.74 1.14
N ILE A 47 2.45 11.98 1.94
CA ILE A 47 3.28 10.86 1.48
C ILE A 47 2.41 9.78 0.80
N ALA A 48 1.28 9.42 1.42
CA ALA A 48 0.33 8.46 0.88
C ALA A 48 -0.29 9.01 -0.41
N GLY A 49 -0.68 10.28 -0.43
CA GLY A 49 -1.21 10.94 -1.60
C GLY A 49 -0.26 10.91 -2.80
N ILE A 50 1.02 11.25 -2.58
CA ILE A 50 2.06 11.18 -3.62
C ILE A 50 2.30 9.74 -4.10
N SER A 51 2.13 8.75 -3.21
CA SER A 51 2.27 7.34 -3.53
C SER A 51 1.10 6.82 -4.37
N LEU A 52 -0.12 7.23 -4.03
CA LEU A 52 -1.37 6.85 -4.70
C LEU A 52 -1.56 7.54 -6.05
N TYR A 53 -1.09 8.78 -6.23
CA TYR A 53 -1.29 9.55 -7.46
C TYR A 53 -0.36 9.13 -8.60
N ARG A 54 -0.46 7.85 -8.98
CA ARG A 54 0.29 7.20 -10.06
C ARG A 54 -0.63 6.26 -10.84
N PRO A 55 -0.40 6.02 -12.14
CA PRO A 55 -1.18 5.04 -12.90
C PRO A 55 -1.17 3.67 -12.20
N GLY A 56 -2.36 3.12 -11.93
CA GLY A 56 -2.54 1.91 -11.13
C GLY A 56 -3.05 2.20 -9.72
N PRO A 57 -2.21 2.71 -8.80
CA PRO A 57 -2.65 3.01 -7.44
C PRO A 57 -3.73 4.09 -7.34
N MET A 58 -3.93 4.91 -8.39
CA MET A 58 -5.00 5.90 -8.46
C MET A 58 -6.40 5.30 -8.31
N ASP A 59 -6.59 4.03 -8.68
CA ASP A 59 -7.89 3.35 -8.55
C ASP A 59 -8.32 3.17 -7.08
N PHE A 60 -7.35 3.22 -6.14
CA PHE A 60 -7.60 3.14 -4.70
C PHE A 60 -7.87 4.51 -4.04
N ILE A 61 -7.68 5.63 -4.77
CA ILE A 61 -7.91 6.99 -4.22
C ILE A 61 -9.32 7.14 -3.64
N PRO A 62 -10.41 6.71 -4.31
CA PRO A 62 -11.76 6.83 -3.76
C PRO A 62 -11.93 6.10 -2.43
N GLN A 63 -11.37 4.90 -2.31
CA GLN A 63 -11.42 4.12 -1.06
C GLN A 63 -10.60 4.81 0.04
N TYR A 64 -9.41 5.30 -0.28
CA TYR A 64 -8.54 6.00 0.65
C TYR A 64 -9.20 7.28 1.19
N ILE A 65 -9.76 8.12 0.31
CA ILE A 65 -10.47 9.35 0.71
C ILE A 65 -11.71 9.01 1.56
N LYS A 66 -12.46 7.97 1.19
CA LYS A 66 -13.62 7.53 1.96
C LYS A 66 -13.22 7.09 3.38
N GLY A 67 -12.22 6.22 3.50
CA GLY A 67 -11.74 5.74 4.80
C GLY A 67 -11.11 6.86 5.65
N LYS A 68 -10.45 7.83 5.00
CA LYS A 68 -9.95 9.02 5.68
C LYS A 68 -11.06 9.86 6.30
N ASN A 69 -12.10 10.16 5.52
CA ASN A 69 -13.21 11.01 5.95
C ASN A 69 -14.16 10.30 6.93
N ASP A 70 -14.29 8.98 6.80
CA ASP A 70 -15.11 8.14 7.66
C ASP A 70 -14.37 6.84 8.01
N LYS A 71 -13.69 6.86 9.17
CA LYS A 71 -12.97 5.70 9.70
C LYS A 71 -13.90 4.50 9.96
N GLY A 72 -15.19 4.74 10.24
CA GLY A 72 -16.17 3.68 10.49
C GLY A 72 -16.55 2.91 9.22
N SER A 73 -16.23 3.45 8.04
CA SER A 73 -16.47 2.79 6.75
C SER A 73 -15.38 1.78 6.35
N ILE A 74 -14.27 1.74 7.09
CA ILE A 74 -13.14 0.85 6.80
C ILE A 74 -13.49 -0.56 7.28
N THR A 75 -13.40 -1.53 6.38
CA THR A 75 -13.60 -2.95 6.68
C THR A 75 -12.31 -3.70 6.41
N TYR A 76 -11.81 -4.41 7.43
CA TYR A 76 -10.65 -5.29 7.29
C TYR A 76 -11.13 -6.72 7.11
N ASP A 77 -10.48 -7.46 6.21
CA ASP A 77 -10.80 -8.86 5.95
C ASP A 77 -10.45 -9.78 7.14
N CYS A 78 -9.45 -9.39 7.93
CA CYS A 78 -9.17 -10.01 9.22
C CYS A 78 -8.59 -8.99 10.22
N PRO A 79 -8.72 -9.22 11.54
CA PRO A 79 -8.23 -8.29 12.56
C PRO A 79 -6.72 -8.00 12.47
N GLN A 80 -5.93 -8.95 11.97
CA GLN A 80 -4.48 -8.82 11.83
C GLN A 80 -4.08 -7.76 10.79
N LEU A 81 -4.97 -7.40 9.85
CA LEU A 81 -4.71 -6.36 8.85
C LEU A 81 -4.84 -4.94 9.40
N GLU A 82 -5.67 -4.75 10.43
CA GLU A 82 -5.93 -3.42 11.01
C GLU A 82 -4.64 -2.69 11.41
N PRO A 83 -3.72 -3.26 12.24
CA PRO A 83 -2.50 -2.55 12.63
C PRO A 83 -1.56 -2.23 11.44
N ILE A 84 -1.67 -2.96 10.33
CA ILE A 84 -0.82 -2.80 9.14
C ILE A 84 -1.38 -1.72 8.21
N LEU A 85 -2.71 -1.68 8.06
CA LEU A 85 -3.40 -0.86 7.06
C LEU A 85 -4.14 0.34 7.66
N ALA A 86 -4.28 0.45 8.98
CA ALA A 86 -4.88 1.61 9.64
C ALA A 86 -4.22 2.95 9.26
N PRO A 87 -2.87 3.07 9.15
CA PRO A 87 -2.24 4.31 8.71
C PRO A 87 -2.59 4.72 7.28
N THR A 88 -3.11 3.80 6.47
CA THR A 88 -3.48 4.01 5.06
C THR A 88 -4.96 3.72 4.81
N TYR A 89 -5.79 3.84 5.86
CA TYR A 89 -7.24 3.72 5.81
C TYR A 89 -7.75 2.42 5.15
N GLY A 90 -7.04 1.31 5.35
CA GLY A 90 -7.40 0.00 4.80
C GLY A 90 -6.86 -0.28 3.39
N CYS A 91 -6.07 0.62 2.80
CA CYS A 91 -5.48 0.42 1.47
C CYS A 91 -4.02 -0.04 1.56
N ILE A 92 -3.59 -0.96 0.70
CA ILE A 92 -2.16 -1.28 0.52
C ILE A 92 -1.53 -0.18 -0.33
N VAL A 93 -0.62 0.59 0.26
CA VAL A 93 0.06 1.72 -0.39
C VAL A 93 1.57 1.50 -0.48
N TYR A 94 2.15 0.78 0.48
CA TYR A 94 3.59 0.60 0.62
C TYR A 94 4.02 -0.87 0.46
N GLN A 95 5.25 -1.09 0.01
CA GLN A 95 5.80 -2.45 -0.15
C GLN A 95 6.05 -3.11 1.21
N GLU A 96 6.37 -2.29 2.21
CA GLU A 96 6.56 -2.66 3.60
C GLU A 96 5.28 -3.25 4.18
N GLN A 97 4.11 -2.75 3.78
CA GLN A 97 2.82 -3.32 4.20
C GLN A 97 2.65 -4.74 3.67
N VAL A 98 3.00 -5.00 2.40
CA VAL A 98 2.98 -6.38 1.85
C VAL A 98 3.87 -7.31 2.65
N MET A 99 5.07 -6.85 3.03
CA MET A 99 6.00 -7.65 3.84
C MET A 99 5.46 -7.92 5.25
N GLN A 100 4.79 -6.94 5.87
CA GLN A 100 4.12 -7.09 7.15
C GLN A 100 2.94 -8.05 7.06
N ILE A 101 2.12 -7.96 6.01
CA ILE A 101 0.96 -8.85 5.79
C ILE A 101 1.42 -10.31 5.78
N VAL A 102 2.41 -10.67 4.95
CA VAL A 102 2.83 -12.08 4.86
C VAL A 102 3.55 -12.59 6.11
N ARG A 103 4.21 -11.71 6.85
CA ARG A 103 4.81 -12.05 8.13
C ARG A 103 3.73 -12.30 9.18
N ASP A 104 2.79 -11.38 9.33
CA ASP A 104 1.85 -11.39 10.45
C ASP A 104 0.68 -12.34 10.20
N LEU A 105 0.26 -12.53 8.93
CA LEU A 105 -0.83 -13.46 8.59
C LEU A 105 -0.34 -14.87 8.35
N ALA A 106 0.80 -15.08 7.68
CA ALA A 106 1.28 -16.42 7.30
C ALA A 106 2.54 -16.89 8.04
N GLY A 107 3.14 -16.04 8.88
CA GLY A 107 4.33 -16.37 9.66
C GLY A 107 5.65 -16.35 8.87
N TYR A 108 5.71 -15.60 7.76
CA TYR A 108 6.93 -15.50 6.97
C TYR A 108 8.06 -14.83 7.78
N THR A 109 9.30 -15.28 7.60
CA THR A 109 10.47 -14.53 8.12
C THR A 109 10.70 -13.25 7.31
N LEU A 110 11.38 -12.25 7.88
CA LEU A 110 11.72 -11.01 7.18
C LEU A 110 12.44 -11.26 5.83
N GLY A 111 13.38 -12.23 5.82
CA GLY A 111 14.10 -12.61 4.60
C GLY A 111 13.17 -13.20 3.55
N ARG A 112 12.22 -14.06 3.97
CA ARG A 112 11.24 -14.64 3.06
C ARG A 112 10.24 -13.62 2.53
N SER A 113 9.76 -12.70 3.37
CA SER A 113 8.88 -11.61 2.94
C SER A 113 9.53 -10.77 1.83
N ASP A 114 10.83 -10.48 1.92
CA ASP A 114 11.56 -9.78 0.85
C ASP A 114 11.71 -10.64 -0.43
N LEU A 115 11.91 -11.95 -0.30
CA LEU A 115 11.93 -12.86 -1.45
C LEU A 115 10.59 -12.86 -2.20
N LEU A 116 9.47 -12.95 -1.48
CA LEU A 116 8.14 -12.86 -2.06
C LEU A 116 7.92 -11.51 -2.75
N ARG A 117 8.27 -10.40 -2.08
CA ARG A 117 8.20 -9.05 -2.67
C ARG A 117 8.95 -8.97 -3.99
N ARG A 118 10.17 -9.52 -4.06
CA ARG A 118 10.96 -9.57 -5.30
C ARG A 118 10.37 -10.49 -6.37
N ALA A 119 9.75 -11.60 -5.97
CA ALA A 119 9.09 -12.54 -6.87
C ALA A 119 7.86 -11.87 -7.52
N MET A 120 7.06 -11.16 -6.72
CA MET A 120 5.95 -10.33 -7.16
C MET A 120 6.38 -9.31 -8.21
N SER A 121 7.56 -8.67 -8.05
CA SER A 121 8.10 -7.75 -9.06
C SER A 121 8.43 -8.41 -10.40
N LYS A 122 8.78 -9.71 -10.38
CA LYS A 122 9.19 -10.47 -11.58
C LYS A 122 8.02 -11.14 -12.30
N LYS A 123 6.80 -11.10 -11.74
CA LYS A 123 5.54 -11.60 -12.36
C LYS A 123 5.63 -13.04 -12.87
N LYS A 124 6.36 -13.92 -12.18
CA LYS A 124 6.46 -15.35 -12.57
C LYS A 124 5.26 -16.12 -12.02
N ALA A 125 4.29 -16.42 -12.89
CA ALA A 125 3.02 -17.06 -12.50
C ALA A 125 3.22 -18.34 -11.66
N ASP A 126 4.11 -19.25 -12.09
CA ASP A 126 4.37 -20.50 -11.38
C ASP A 126 4.91 -20.29 -9.95
N VAL A 127 5.71 -19.24 -9.76
CA VAL A 127 6.24 -18.87 -8.43
C VAL A 127 5.12 -18.28 -7.59
N MET A 128 4.31 -17.40 -8.16
CA MET A 128 3.20 -16.76 -7.43
C MET A 128 2.15 -17.78 -6.98
N GLU A 129 1.89 -18.83 -7.76
CA GLU A 129 0.96 -19.88 -7.34
C GLU A 129 1.55 -20.73 -6.21
N ARG A 130 2.84 -21.10 -6.29
CA ARG A 130 3.50 -21.81 -5.18
C ARG A 130 3.50 -21.00 -3.89
N GLU A 131 3.78 -19.71 -3.99
CA GLU A 131 3.76 -18.80 -2.85
C GLU A 131 2.34 -18.60 -2.32
N ARG A 132 1.30 -18.62 -3.18
CA ARG A 132 -0.11 -18.62 -2.73
C ARG A 132 -0.37 -19.83 -1.84
N GLN A 133 0.00 -21.02 -2.29
CA GLN A 133 -0.17 -22.25 -1.52
C GLN A 133 0.56 -22.16 -0.17
N SER A 134 1.80 -21.66 -0.17
CA SER A 134 2.60 -21.46 1.04
C SER A 134 2.01 -20.40 1.97
N PHE A 135 1.44 -19.33 1.44
CA PHE A 135 0.78 -18.28 2.20
C PHE A 135 -0.51 -18.77 2.86
N VAL A 136 -1.35 -19.52 2.13
CA VAL A 136 -2.64 -20.01 2.61
C VAL A 136 -2.47 -21.18 3.58
N TYR A 137 -1.85 -22.27 3.11
CA TYR A 137 -1.78 -23.55 3.83
C TYR A 137 -0.50 -23.74 4.64
N GLY A 138 0.53 -22.92 4.39
CA GLY A 138 1.84 -23.09 5.00
C GLY A 138 2.77 -23.95 4.16
N ASN A 139 4.05 -23.96 4.54
CA ASN A 139 5.08 -24.80 3.97
C ASN A 139 6.10 -25.16 5.06
N ILE A 140 6.10 -26.42 5.49
CA ILE A 140 6.98 -26.93 6.57
C ILE A 140 8.45 -26.85 6.17
N ASP A 141 8.79 -27.22 4.93
CA ASP A 141 10.18 -27.25 4.44
C ASP A 141 10.82 -25.86 4.47
N GLU A 142 9.98 -24.84 4.39
CA GLU A 142 10.43 -23.46 4.37
C GLU A 142 10.04 -22.67 5.63
N GLY A 143 9.57 -23.36 6.68
CA GLY A 143 9.29 -22.80 8.00
C GLY A 143 8.12 -21.82 8.04
N VAL A 144 7.14 -21.99 7.16
CA VAL A 144 5.95 -21.12 7.05
C VAL A 144 4.74 -21.82 7.66
N PRO A 145 4.15 -21.30 8.75
CA PRO A 145 2.91 -21.83 9.33
C PRO A 145 1.67 -21.72 8.41
N GLY A 146 1.56 -20.62 7.64
CA GLY A 146 0.41 -20.35 6.79
C GLY A 146 -0.75 -19.64 7.50
N CYS A 147 -1.64 -19.03 6.71
CA CYS A 147 -2.79 -18.26 7.21
C CYS A 147 -3.80 -19.12 7.97
N LEU A 148 -4.05 -20.35 7.51
CA LEU A 148 -4.99 -21.27 8.17
C LEU A 148 -4.54 -21.59 9.60
N ASN A 149 -3.24 -21.73 9.83
CA ASN A 149 -2.69 -21.98 11.16
C ASN A 149 -2.88 -20.79 12.12
N ASN A 150 -3.06 -19.58 11.56
CA ASN A 150 -3.28 -18.34 12.30
C ASN A 150 -4.77 -17.96 12.40
N GLY A 151 -5.68 -18.88 12.06
CA GLY A 151 -7.12 -18.72 12.22
C GLY A 151 -7.80 -17.87 11.13
N ILE A 152 -7.12 -17.65 10.00
CA ILE A 152 -7.67 -16.94 8.84
C ILE A 152 -8.16 -18.01 7.87
N ASP A 153 -9.43 -17.95 7.46
CA ASP A 153 -9.98 -18.94 6.55
C ASP A 153 -9.40 -18.84 5.13
N GLU A 154 -9.50 -19.93 4.38
CA GLU A 154 -8.93 -20.05 3.03
C GLU A 154 -9.44 -18.96 2.08
N LYS A 155 -10.73 -18.63 2.12
CA LYS A 155 -11.34 -17.66 1.20
C LYS A 155 -10.77 -16.27 1.49
N THR A 156 -10.70 -15.91 2.76
CA THR A 156 -10.12 -14.64 3.22
C THR A 156 -8.64 -14.54 2.87
N ALA A 157 -7.85 -15.60 3.13
CA ALA A 157 -6.43 -15.63 2.78
C ALA A 157 -6.20 -15.48 1.27
N ASN A 158 -6.98 -16.19 0.45
CA ASN A 158 -6.89 -16.05 -1.01
C ASN A 158 -7.23 -14.64 -1.49
N LYS A 159 -8.28 -14.03 -0.94
CA LYS A 159 -8.66 -12.65 -1.26
C LYS A 159 -7.53 -11.65 -0.94
N ILE A 160 -6.95 -11.73 0.25
CA ILE A 160 -5.84 -10.87 0.67
C ILE A 160 -4.63 -11.08 -0.25
N TYR A 161 -4.37 -12.33 -0.63
CA TYR A 161 -3.29 -12.62 -1.58
C TYR A 161 -3.53 -11.97 -2.94
N ASP A 162 -4.75 -12.04 -3.48
CA ASP A 162 -5.12 -11.37 -4.73
C ASP A 162 -4.91 -9.85 -4.66
N GLU A 163 -5.29 -9.21 -3.55
CA GLU A 163 -5.07 -7.79 -3.33
C GLU A 163 -3.57 -7.43 -3.30
N MET A 164 -2.72 -8.27 -2.69
CA MET A 164 -1.27 -8.10 -2.73
C MET A 164 -0.70 -8.24 -4.16
N ILE A 165 -1.20 -9.20 -4.95
CA ILE A 165 -0.80 -9.38 -6.35
C ILE A 165 -1.18 -8.16 -7.17
N ASP A 166 -2.40 -7.67 -7.01
CA ASP A 166 -2.88 -6.50 -7.73
C ASP A 166 -2.07 -5.26 -7.36
N PHE A 167 -1.81 -5.02 -6.07
CA PHE A 167 -0.89 -3.97 -5.66
C PHE A 167 0.50 -4.11 -6.29
N ALA A 168 1.08 -5.32 -6.29
CA ALA A 168 2.41 -5.56 -6.83
C ALA A 168 2.48 -5.34 -8.36
N LYS A 169 1.40 -5.64 -9.10
CA LYS A 169 1.30 -5.32 -10.52
C LYS A 169 1.51 -3.83 -10.76
N TYR A 170 1.17 -2.95 -9.82
CA TYR A 170 1.34 -1.51 -9.97
C TYR A 170 2.64 -0.98 -9.36
N ALA A 171 3.00 -1.45 -8.16
CA ALA A 171 4.19 -1.01 -7.45
C ALA A 171 5.50 -1.25 -8.24
N PHE A 172 5.56 -2.29 -9.08
CA PHE A 172 6.78 -2.70 -9.79
C PHE A 172 6.77 -2.50 -11.31
N ASN A 173 5.63 -2.18 -11.93
CA ASN A 173 5.54 -2.00 -13.39
C ASN A 173 6.17 -0.69 -13.89
N LYS A 174 6.71 0.15 -12.99
CA LYS A 174 7.34 1.43 -13.35
C LYS A 174 8.87 1.37 -13.51
N CYS A 175 9.52 0.23 -13.28
CA CYS A 175 10.96 0.08 -13.56
C CYS A 175 11.28 -0.27 -15.03
N SER A 176 10.29 -0.36 -15.93
CA SER A 176 10.57 -0.32 -17.37
C SER A 176 10.61 1.12 -17.86
N THR A 177 11.81 1.68 -17.90
CA THR A 177 12.15 2.81 -18.74
C THR A 177 11.66 2.56 -20.17
N ARG A 178 10.78 3.41 -20.68
CA ARG A 178 10.86 3.80 -22.08
C ARG A 178 11.00 5.31 -22.15
N SER A 179 12.25 5.74 -22.21
CA SER A 179 12.61 7.01 -22.83
C SER A 179 11.94 7.06 -24.21
N SER A 180 10.91 7.88 -24.33
CA SER A 180 10.43 8.39 -25.61
C SER A 180 10.28 9.90 -25.45
N LEU A 181 11.41 10.57 -25.30
CA LEU A 181 11.58 11.92 -25.82
C LEU A 181 12.30 11.75 -27.16
N LYS A 182 11.51 11.75 -28.23
CA LYS A 182 11.92 12.34 -29.51
C LYS A 182 11.40 13.76 -29.52
#